data_AF-A0A6P0YZ56-F1
#
_entry.id   AF-A0A6P0YZ56-F1
#
_cell.length_a   1.000
_cell.length_b   1.000
_cell.length_c   1.000
_cell.angle_alpha   90.00
_cell.angle_beta   90.00
_cell.angle_gamma   90.00
#
_symmetry.space_group_name_H-M   'P 1'
#
loop_
_entity.id
_entity.type
_entity.pdbx_description
1 polymer ?
#
loop_
_entity_poly.entity_id
_entity_poly.type
_entity_poly.pdbx_seq_one_letter_code
_entity_poly.pdbx_strand_id
1 'polypeptide(L)'
;MVSDANPEFLQPAEPEEFLPPIGQWATLGGLVLLVGFSAAIILASVLKYKVTVKAPATVRPAGELRIVQATREGTVKSIAVKENQLVKQGDAIAYIDDSRLQTKKNQLQTNIRQNQRQLAQIDAQIRTVDEQVAAEGNRIRRTIASAQAELISIQRDYQDKQITTQAQVKEAEAALELASEELTRYQKLANTGAIAQLQIKEREAALKTATARLQRVKTALNPSAAPITAAKEQIAREQAGR
;
A
#
# COMPACT_ATOMS: atom_id res chain seq x y z
N MET A 1 161.02 -32.19 62.77
CA MET A 1 160.55 -32.77 64.03
C MET A 1 159.11 -33.24 63.81
N VAL A 2 158.89 -34.57 63.95
CA VAL A 2 157.66 -35.30 64.39
C VAL A 2 156.33 -35.01 63.64
N SER A 3 155.76 -35.96 62.86
CA SER A 3 154.70 -36.96 63.22
C SER A 3 153.36 -36.28 63.66
N ASP A 4 152.15 -36.61 63.20
CA ASP A 4 151.51 -37.91 62.91
C ASP A 4 150.27 -37.84 61.96
N ALA A 5 150.05 -38.97 61.26
CA ALA A 5 148.79 -39.68 60.88
C ALA A 5 147.68 -39.10 59.92
N ASN A 6 147.43 -39.93 58.88
CA ASN A 6 146.33 -40.03 57.88
C ASN A 6 145.03 -40.62 58.53
N PRO A 7 143.80 -40.59 57.95
CA PRO A 7 143.45 -41.16 56.63
C PRO A 7 142.36 -40.43 55.76
N GLU A 8 142.61 -40.47 54.45
CA GLU A 8 141.75 -40.92 53.31
C GLU A 8 140.29 -40.47 53.07
N PHE A 9 140.12 -39.82 51.90
CA PHE A 9 139.14 -40.03 50.80
C PHE A 9 137.64 -40.20 51.08
N LEU A 10 136.84 -39.20 50.65
CA LEU A 10 135.58 -39.41 49.90
C LEU A 10 135.37 -38.27 48.87
N GLN A 11 135.17 -38.64 47.60
CA GLN A 11 134.81 -37.75 46.48
C GLN A 11 133.30 -37.41 46.50
N PRO A 12 132.85 -36.29 45.90
CA PRO A 12 131.46 -35.81 45.98
C PRO A 12 130.54 -36.50 44.97
N ALA A 13 129.30 -36.81 45.38
CA ALA A 13 128.26 -37.36 44.50
C ALA A 13 127.39 -36.24 43.93
N GLU A 14 127.29 -36.16 42.60
CA GLU A 14 126.36 -35.26 41.91
C GLU A 14 125.00 -35.97 41.66
N PRO A 15 123.86 -35.26 41.79
CA PRO A 15 122.50 -35.84 41.80
C PRO A 15 122.03 -36.43 40.45
N GLU A 16 122.87 -36.36 39.41
CA GLU A 16 122.57 -36.82 38.04
C GLU A 16 122.95 -38.30 37.82
N GLU A 17 123.58 -38.95 38.81
CA GLU A 17 123.98 -40.36 38.77
C GLU A 17 122.89 -41.35 39.27
N PHE A 18 121.72 -40.85 39.69
CA PHE A 18 120.63 -41.65 40.27
C PHE A 18 119.37 -41.79 39.40
N LEU A 19 119.41 -41.39 38.13
CA LEU A 19 118.30 -41.62 37.20
C LEU A 19 118.71 -42.62 36.10
N PRO A 20 118.02 -43.77 35.96
CA PRO A 20 118.33 -44.72 34.90
C PRO A 20 118.12 -44.06 33.52
N PRO A 21 118.98 -44.36 32.52
CA PRO A 21 118.81 -43.84 31.17
C PRO A 21 117.45 -44.28 30.62
N ILE A 22 116.67 -43.31 30.16
CA ILE A 22 115.32 -43.52 29.66
C ILE A 22 115.39 -44.50 28.47
N GLY A 23 114.87 -45.72 28.65
CA GLY A 23 114.92 -46.75 27.61
C GLY A 23 114.11 -46.32 26.37
N GLN A 24 114.53 -46.79 25.18
CA GLN A 24 113.88 -46.44 23.90
C GLN A 24 112.36 -46.71 23.88
N TRP A 25 111.89 -47.70 24.66
CA TRP A 25 110.47 -48.01 24.84
C TRP A 25 109.67 -46.93 25.60
N ALA A 26 110.28 -46.27 26.59
CA ALA A 26 109.65 -45.19 27.33
C ALA A 26 109.57 -43.91 26.49
N THR A 27 110.59 -43.61 25.67
CA THR A 27 110.54 -42.49 24.71
C THR A 27 109.54 -42.74 23.59
N LEU A 28 109.45 -43.98 23.08
CA LEU A 28 108.45 -44.35 22.07
C LEU A 28 107.03 -44.25 22.65
N GLY A 29 106.82 -44.71 23.88
CA GLY A 29 105.56 -44.56 24.61
C GLY A 29 105.16 -43.10 24.81
N GLY A 30 106.10 -42.23 25.19
CA GLY A 30 105.88 -40.79 25.34
C GLY A 30 105.51 -40.09 24.03
N LEU A 31 106.16 -40.46 22.92
CA LEU A 31 105.89 -39.87 21.60
C LEU A 31 104.52 -40.31 21.07
N VAL A 32 104.13 -41.58 21.25
CA VAL A 32 102.79 -42.06 20.91
C VAL A 32 101.72 -41.33 21.72
N LEU A 33 101.98 -41.07 23.01
CA LEU A 33 101.09 -40.29 23.88
C LEU A 33 100.93 -38.85 23.37
N LEU A 34 102.02 -38.17 23.00
CA LEU A 34 102.00 -36.81 22.47
C LEU A 34 101.25 -36.73 21.12
N VAL A 35 101.50 -37.66 20.22
CA VAL A 35 100.82 -37.71 18.92
C VAL A 35 99.33 -38.00 19.10
N GLY A 36 98.96 -38.97 19.94
CA GLY A 36 97.55 -39.26 20.25
C GLY A 36 96.82 -38.07 20.87
N PHE A 37 97.48 -37.36 21.81
CA PHE A 37 96.91 -36.20 22.46
C PHE A 37 96.72 -35.02 21.48
N SER A 38 97.73 -34.75 20.65
CA SER A 38 97.63 -33.70 19.62
C SER A 38 96.54 -34.01 18.58
N ALA A 39 96.42 -35.26 18.14
CA ALA A 39 95.35 -35.69 17.23
C ALA A 39 93.95 -35.53 17.84
N ALA A 40 93.78 -35.85 19.13
CA ALA A 40 92.52 -35.66 19.85
C ALA A 40 92.11 -34.18 19.92
N ILE A 41 93.07 -33.27 20.16
CA ILE A 41 92.82 -31.82 20.17
C ILE A 41 92.36 -31.33 18.80
N ILE A 42 93.04 -31.75 17.74
CA ILE A 42 92.67 -31.36 16.37
C ILE A 42 91.27 -31.88 16.03
N LEU A 43 90.96 -33.15 16.36
CA LEU A 43 89.67 -33.75 16.07
C LEU A 43 88.53 -33.05 16.83
N ALA A 44 88.74 -32.72 18.11
CA ALA A 44 87.79 -31.99 18.93
C ALA A 44 87.54 -30.55 18.42
N SER A 45 88.56 -29.91 17.84
CA SER A 45 88.42 -28.57 17.27
C SER A 45 87.67 -28.55 15.94
N VAL A 46 87.78 -29.61 15.12
CA VAL A 46 87.16 -29.65 13.78
C VAL A 46 85.72 -30.18 13.83
N LEU A 47 85.41 -31.08 14.77
CA LEU A 47 84.07 -31.64 14.92
C LEU A 47 83.10 -30.62 15.55
N LYS A 48 82.51 -29.78 14.70
CA LYS A 48 81.39 -28.92 15.09
C LYS A 48 80.17 -29.78 15.39
N TYR A 49 79.87 -29.98 16.67
CA TYR A 49 78.70 -30.71 17.12
C TYR A 49 77.42 -29.90 16.81
N LYS A 50 76.58 -30.41 15.91
CA LYS A 50 75.32 -29.76 15.53
C LYS A 50 74.27 -30.01 16.61
N VAL A 51 74.17 -29.09 17.56
CA VAL A 51 73.13 -29.14 18.61
C VAL A 51 71.78 -28.78 17.99
N THR A 52 70.92 -29.77 17.80
CA THR A 52 69.49 -29.53 17.53
C THR A 52 68.79 -29.36 18.87
N VAL A 53 68.47 -28.12 19.23
CA VAL A 53 67.72 -27.82 20.46
C VAL A 53 66.24 -28.03 20.18
N LYS A 54 65.62 -29.01 20.85
CA LYS A 54 64.17 -29.14 20.91
C LYS A 54 63.65 -28.13 21.93
N ALA A 55 63.35 -26.91 21.49
CA ALA A 55 62.70 -25.91 22.31
C ALA A 55 61.18 -25.96 22.11
N PRO A 56 60.36 -25.94 23.19
CA PRO A 56 58.92 -25.81 23.05
C PRO A 56 58.59 -24.43 22.48
N ALA A 57 57.97 -24.39 21.29
CA ALA A 57 57.44 -23.17 20.69
C ALA A 57 55.92 -23.21 20.74
N THR A 58 55.30 -22.09 21.11
CA THR A 58 53.84 -21.91 21.06
C THR A 58 53.52 -20.77 20.12
N VAL A 59 52.62 -21.00 19.17
CA VAL A 59 52.12 -19.96 18.27
C VAL A 59 50.98 -19.26 18.98
N ARG A 60 51.15 -17.97 19.28
CA ARG A 60 50.07 -17.12 19.80
C ARG A 60 49.62 -16.18 18.69
N PRO A 61 48.30 -16.05 18.45
CA PRO A 61 47.79 -15.08 17.49
C PRO A 61 48.18 -13.67 17.93
N ALA A 62 48.68 -12.87 16.98
CA ALA A 62 48.95 -11.47 17.22
C ALA A 62 47.62 -10.70 17.16
N GLY A 63 47.13 -10.23 18.30
CA GLY A 63 45.91 -9.41 18.41
C GLY A 63 44.78 -10.06 19.23
N GLU A 64 43.62 -9.41 19.23
CA GLU A 64 42.44 -9.87 19.95
C GLU A 64 41.63 -10.87 19.11
N LEU A 65 41.32 -12.01 19.70
CA LEU A 65 40.40 -12.99 19.12
C LEU A 65 38.97 -12.45 19.19
N ARG A 66 38.31 -12.29 18.03
CA ARG A 66 36.89 -11.91 17.97
C ARG A 66 36.04 -13.13 17.67
N ILE A 67 35.05 -13.38 18.52
CA ILE A 67 34.08 -14.46 18.34
C ILE A 67 33.02 -13.98 17.34
N VAL A 68 32.71 -14.81 16.35
CA VAL A 68 31.61 -14.57 15.41
C VAL A 68 30.31 -15.04 16.08
N GLN A 69 29.37 -14.13 16.28
CA GLN A 69 28.06 -14.42 16.86
C GLN A 69 26.95 -14.05 15.87
N ALA A 70 25.92 -14.88 15.82
CA ALA A 70 24.72 -14.57 15.05
C ALA A 70 23.96 -13.39 15.69
N THR A 71 23.51 -12.45 14.87
CA THR A 71 22.67 -11.31 15.33
C THR A 71 21.29 -11.75 15.80
N ARG A 72 20.82 -12.93 15.38
CA ARG A 72 19.51 -13.49 15.74
C ARG A 72 19.66 -14.95 16.06
N GLU A 73 18.82 -15.42 16.97
CA GLU A 73 18.69 -16.85 17.28
C GLU A 73 18.12 -17.62 16.08
N GLY A 74 18.63 -18.81 15.84
CA GLY A 74 18.16 -19.69 14.78
C GLY A 74 18.97 -20.98 14.69
N THR A 75 18.42 -21.95 13.97
CA THR A 75 19.08 -23.24 13.75
C THR A 75 20.14 -23.10 12.66
N VAL A 76 21.34 -23.65 12.88
CA VAL A 76 22.38 -23.69 11.83
C VAL A 76 21.95 -24.67 10.74
N LYS A 77 21.87 -24.19 9.49
CA LYS A 77 21.56 -25.00 8.30
C LYS A 77 22.82 -25.65 7.72
N SER A 78 23.90 -24.88 7.65
CA SER A 78 25.19 -25.38 7.17
C SER A 78 26.33 -24.49 7.65
N ILE A 79 27.51 -25.08 7.80
CA ILE A 79 28.77 -24.38 8.07
C ILE A 79 29.58 -24.39 6.78
N ALA A 80 29.98 -23.22 6.30
CA ALA A 80 30.61 -23.05 4.99
C ALA A 80 32.15 -23.07 5.05
N VAL A 81 32.72 -23.06 6.25
CA VAL A 81 34.17 -23.01 6.48
C VAL A 81 34.67 -24.19 7.33
N LYS A 82 35.95 -24.50 7.21
CA LYS A 82 36.64 -25.54 8.00
C LYS A 82 37.65 -24.90 8.95
N GLU A 83 38.11 -25.69 9.92
CA GLU A 83 39.15 -25.28 10.85
C GLU A 83 40.43 -24.87 10.09
N ASN A 84 41.10 -23.81 10.55
CA ASN A 84 42.31 -23.23 9.94
C ASN A 84 42.14 -22.73 8.49
N GLN A 85 40.90 -22.55 8.03
CA GLN A 85 40.63 -21.93 6.73
C GLN A 85 40.79 -20.41 6.81
N LEU A 86 41.56 -19.84 5.88
CA LEU A 86 41.67 -18.40 5.71
C LEU A 86 40.36 -17.83 5.13
N VAL A 87 39.75 -16.87 5.81
CA VAL A 87 38.51 -16.18 5.39
C VAL A 87 38.74 -14.69 5.22
N LYS A 88 38.03 -14.06 4.29
CA LYS A 88 38.05 -12.61 4.08
C LYS A 88 36.80 -11.97 4.68
N GLN A 89 36.87 -10.66 4.91
CA GLN A 89 35.71 -9.90 5.36
C GLN A 89 34.58 -9.97 4.32
N GLY A 90 33.38 -10.34 4.77
CA GLY A 90 32.20 -10.53 3.92
C GLY A 90 31.94 -11.98 3.52
N ASP A 91 32.90 -12.88 3.74
CA ASP A 91 32.70 -14.31 3.45
C ASP A 91 31.70 -14.93 4.43
N ALA A 92 30.79 -15.75 3.90
CA ALA A 92 29.84 -16.48 4.72
C ALA A 92 30.54 -17.63 5.46
N ILE A 93 30.42 -17.62 6.79
CA ILE A 93 31.02 -18.64 7.67
C ILE A 93 30.01 -19.76 7.95
N ALA A 94 28.74 -19.42 8.14
CA ALA A 94 27.64 -20.35 8.35
C ALA A 94 26.31 -19.75 7.87
N TYR A 95 25.37 -20.62 7.53
CA TYR A 95 24.01 -20.27 7.16
C TYR A 95 23.04 -20.71 8.26
N ILE A 96 22.10 -19.84 8.61
CA ILE A 96 21.00 -20.14 9.52
C ILE A 96 19.79 -20.57 8.69
N ASP A 97 18.99 -21.51 9.19
CA ASP A 97 17.76 -21.95 8.56
C ASP A 97 16.73 -20.81 8.51
N ASP A 98 16.42 -20.35 7.30
CA ASP A 98 15.51 -19.27 7.00
C ASP A 98 14.11 -19.77 6.59
N SER A 99 13.82 -21.08 6.67
CA SER A 99 12.55 -21.68 6.19
C SER A 99 11.30 -21.01 6.80
N ARG A 100 11.35 -20.63 8.08
CA ARG A 100 10.27 -19.90 8.76
C ARG A 100 10.10 -18.49 8.19
N LEU A 101 11.21 -17.80 7.91
CA LEU A 101 11.20 -16.46 7.32
C LEU A 101 10.70 -16.48 5.88
N GLN A 102 11.10 -17.47 5.08
CA GLN A 102 10.61 -17.64 3.72
C GLN A 102 9.12 -17.96 3.69
N THR A 103 8.65 -18.84 4.58
CA THR A 103 7.20 -19.12 4.73
C THR A 103 6.44 -17.83 5.09
N LYS A 104 6.94 -17.06 6.06
CA LYS A 104 6.29 -15.80 6.45
C LYS A 104 6.28 -14.78 5.32
N LYS A 105 7.39 -14.65 4.58
CA LYS A 105 7.49 -13.79 3.39
C LYS A 105 6.45 -14.20 2.33
N ASN A 106 6.36 -15.48 2.01
CA ASN A 106 5.40 -16.00 1.03
C ASN A 106 3.96 -15.74 1.47
N GLN A 107 3.64 -15.96 2.75
CA GLN A 107 2.32 -15.66 3.31
C GLN A 107 1.99 -14.17 3.17
N LEU A 108 2.90 -13.27 3.56
CA LEU A 108 2.71 -11.83 3.45
C LEU A 108 2.55 -11.38 1.99
N GLN A 109 3.35 -11.91 1.07
CA GLN A 109 3.22 -11.61 -0.36
C GLN A 109 1.87 -12.07 -0.92
N THR A 110 1.38 -13.24 -0.51
CA THR A 110 0.05 -13.71 -0.89
C THR A 110 -1.05 -12.82 -0.34
N ASN A 111 -0.96 -12.40 0.92
CA ASN A 111 -1.90 -11.46 1.51
C ASN A 111 -1.91 -10.11 0.78
N ILE A 112 -0.73 -9.57 0.44
CA ILE A 112 -0.62 -8.33 -0.34
C ILE A 112 -1.35 -8.49 -1.68
N ARG A 113 -1.07 -9.57 -2.43
CA ARG A 113 -1.75 -9.84 -3.70
C ARG A 113 -3.26 -9.99 -3.54
N GLN A 114 -3.72 -10.66 -2.49
CA GLN A 114 -5.14 -10.82 -2.21
C GLN A 114 -5.80 -9.48 -1.90
N ASN A 115 -5.20 -8.66 -1.05
CA ASN A 115 -5.72 -7.34 -0.71
C ASN A 115 -5.73 -6.40 -1.93
N GLN A 116 -4.72 -6.47 -2.80
CA GLN A 116 -4.71 -5.72 -4.06
C GLN A 116 -5.87 -6.11 -4.97
N ARG A 117 -6.20 -7.41 -5.07
CA ARG A 117 -7.39 -7.85 -5.83
C ARG A 117 -8.69 -7.37 -5.19
N GLN A 118 -8.78 -7.40 -3.86
CA GLN A 118 -9.94 -6.87 -3.15
C GLN A 118 -10.12 -5.37 -3.39
N LEU A 119 -9.04 -4.59 -3.37
CA LEU A 119 -9.09 -3.16 -3.71
C LEU A 119 -9.59 -2.94 -5.14
N ALA A 120 -9.04 -3.67 -6.12
CA ALA A 120 -9.50 -3.56 -7.50
C ALA A 120 -11.00 -3.92 -7.66
N GLN A 121 -11.49 -4.90 -6.89
CA GLN A 121 -12.91 -5.26 -6.87
C GLN A 121 -13.77 -4.15 -6.24
N ILE A 122 -13.32 -3.55 -5.13
CA ILE A 122 -14.02 -2.44 -4.48
C ILE A 122 -14.04 -1.22 -5.40
N ASP A 123 -12.92 -0.90 -6.07
CA ASP A 123 -12.86 0.22 -7.02
C ASP A 123 -13.83 0.02 -8.19
N ALA A 124 -13.96 -1.22 -8.68
CA ALA A 124 -14.96 -1.55 -9.69
C ALA A 124 -16.39 -1.37 -9.15
N GLN A 125 -16.66 -1.76 -7.90
CA GLN A 125 -17.97 -1.55 -7.27
C GLN A 125 -18.29 -0.06 -7.10
N ILE A 126 -17.33 0.76 -6.64
CA ILE A 126 -17.50 2.21 -6.51
C ILE A 126 -17.89 2.80 -7.87
N ARG A 127 -17.18 2.46 -8.95
CA ARG A 127 -17.53 2.92 -10.30
C ARG A 127 -18.94 2.54 -10.71
N THR A 128 -19.37 1.32 -10.45
CA THR A 128 -20.76 0.89 -10.78
C THR A 128 -21.81 1.67 -9.98
N VAL A 129 -21.53 1.99 -8.72
CA VAL A 129 -22.43 2.80 -7.88
C VAL A 129 -22.46 4.24 -8.37
N ASP A 130 -21.31 4.82 -8.72
CA ASP A 130 -21.24 6.19 -9.28
C ASP A 130 -22.02 6.30 -10.59
N GLU A 131 -21.91 5.30 -11.46
CA GLU A 131 -22.70 5.21 -12.70
C GLU A 131 -24.20 5.11 -12.41
N GLN A 132 -24.61 4.31 -11.42
CA GLN A 132 -26.01 4.21 -10.99
C GLN A 132 -26.53 5.53 -10.43
N VAL A 133 -25.76 6.21 -9.58
CA VAL A 133 -26.12 7.52 -9.02
C VAL A 133 -26.26 8.55 -10.13
N ALA A 134 -25.34 8.57 -11.11
CA ALA A 134 -25.43 9.47 -12.26
C ALA A 134 -26.66 9.16 -13.14
N ALA A 135 -26.93 7.88 -13.40
CA ALA A 135 -28.09 7.44 -14.17
C ALA A 135 -29.41 7.78 -13.48
N GLU A 136 -29.51 7.58 -12.17
CA GLU A 136 -30.69 7.92 -11.38
C GLU A 136 -30.88 9.44 -11.30
N GLY A 137 -29.80 10.20 -11.10
CA GLY A 137 -29.83 11.66 -11.19
C GLY A 137 -30.32 12.17 -12.55
N ASN A 138 -29.94 11.51 -13.64
CA ASN A 138 -30.46 11.79 -14.98
C ASN A 138 -31.94 11.42 -15.13
N ARG A 139 -32.38 10.31 -14.54
CA ARG A 139 -33.77 9.88 -14.54
C ARG A 139 -34.66 10.89 -13.80
N ILE A 140 -34.30 11.26 -12.57
CA ILE A 140 -35.01 12.26 -11.76
C ILE A 140 -35.12 13.60 -12.51
N ARG A 141 -34.01 14.08 -13.10
CA ARG A 141 -34.03 15.31 -13.92
C ARG A 141 -35.00 15.23 -15.09
N ARG A 142 -35.06 14.09 -15.79
CA ARG A 142 -36.02 13.87 -16.88
C ARG A 142 -37.46 13.84 -16.37
N THR A 143 -37.72 13.18 -15.24
CA THR A 143 -39.05 13.14 -14.61
C THR A 143 -39.53 14.54 -14.24
N ILE A 144 -38.68 15.35 -13.61
CA ILE A 144 -38.99 16.75 -13.27
C ILE A 144 -39.25 17.56 -14.54
N ALA A 145 -38.42 17.43 -15.57
CA ALA A 145 -38.61 18.13 -16.83
C ALA A 145 -39.92 17.75 -17.52
N SER A 146 -40.30 16.47 -17.52
CA SER A 146 -41.61 16.04 -18.04
C SER A 146 -42.78 16.56 -17.21
N ALA A 147 -42.67 16.56 -15.88
CA ALA A 147 -43.71 17.08 -15.00
C ALA A 147 -43.89 18.61 -15.16
N GLN A 148 -42.80 19.34 -15.40
CA GLN A 148 -42.84 20.77 -15.74
C GLN A 148 -43.51 21.02 -17.09
N ALA A 149 -43.19 20.21 -18.11
CA ALA A 149 -43.84 20.30 -19.42
C ALA A 149 -45.36 20.03 -19.32
N GLU A 150 -45.75 19.03 -18.52
CA GLU A 150 -47.16 18.72 -18.25
C GLU A 150 -47.88 19.88 -17.55
N LEU A 151 -47.25 20.49 -16.53
CA LEU A 151 -47.80 21.67 -15.88
C LEU A 151 -48.05 22.83 -16.86
N ILE A 152 -47.10 23.08 -17.77
CA ILE A 152 -47.25 24.10 -18.82
C ILE A 152 -48.44 23.75 -19.74
N SER A 153 -48.59 22.48 -20.12
CA SER A 153 -49.73 22.03 -20.92
C SER A 153 -51.06 22.28 -20.20
N ILE A 154 -51.19 21.83 -18.94
CA ILE A 154 -52.38 22.02 -18.12
C ILE A 154 -52.70 23.51 -17.95
N GLN A 155 -51.69 24.37 -17.79
CA GLN A 155 -51.88 25.82 -17.70
C GLN A 155 -52.42 26.41 -18.99
N ARG A 156 -51.94 25.98 -20.15
CA ARG A 156 -52.45 26.42 -21.45
C ARG A 156 -53.89 25.96 -21.65
N ASP A 157 -54.19 24.68 -21.39
CA ASP A 157 -55.54 24.14 -21.50
C ASP A 157 -56.52 24.89 -20.57
N TYR A 158 -56.06 25.26 -19.37
CA TYR A 158 -56.85 26.08 -18.45
C TYR A 158 -57.14 27.47 -19.01
N GLN A 159 -56.13 28.15 -19.57
CA GLN A 159 -56.28 29.46 -20.20
C GLN A 159 -57.22 29.39 -21.42
N ASP A 160 -57.04 28.40 -22.28
CA ASP A 160 -57.88 28.18 -23.46
C ASP A 160 -59.33 27.90 -23.05
N LYS A 161 -59.54 27.13 -21.98
CA LYS A 161 -60.87 26.88 -21.41
C LYS A 161 -61.50 28.16 -20.85
N GLN A 162 -60.73 29.04 -20.21
CA GLN A 162 -61.24 30.34 -19.75
C GLN A 162 -61.64 31.23 -20.92
N ILE A 163 -60.81 31.33 -21.95
CA ILE A 163 -61.09 32.13 -23.16
C ILE A 163 -62.33 31.61 -23.87
N THR A 164 -62.42 30.31 -24.13
CA THR A 164 -63.56 29.69 -24.80
C THR A 164 -64.85 29.80 -24.00
N THR A 165 -64.80 29.57 -22.69
CA THR A 165 -65.99 29.74 -21.82
C THR A 165 -66.43 31.20 -21.76
N GLN A 166 -65.48 32.14 -21.70
CA GLN A 166 -65.80 33.57 -21.75
C GLN A 166 -66.43 33.98 -23.09
N ALA A 167 -65.95 33.42 -24.20
CA ALA A 167 -66.56 33.63 -25.52
C ALA A 167 -67.99 33.05 -25.58
N GLN A 168 -68.22 31.86 -25.02
CA GLN A 168 -69.56 31.26 -24.92
C GLN A 168 -70.51 32.09 -24.04
N VAL A 169 -70.01 32.70 -22.95
CA VAL A 169 -70.83 33.61 -22.14
C VAL A 169 -71.26 34.81 -22.98
N LYS A 170 -70.33 35.44 -23.71
CA LYS A 170 -70.65 36.59 -24.59
C LYS A 170 -71.67 36.20 -25.67
N GLU A 171 -71.53 35.03 -26.27
CA GLU A 171 -72.48 34.50 -27.25
C GLU A 171 -73.88 34.31 -26.62
N ALA A 172 -73.96 33.72 -25.43
CA ALA A 172 -75.22 33.51 -24.73
C ALA A 172 -75.86 34.82 -24.24
N GLU A 173 -75.05 35.81 -23.86
CA GLU A 173 -75.52 37.16 -23.51
C GLU A 173 -76.12 37.87 -24.72
N ALA A 174 -75.45 37.83 -25.87
CA ALA A 174 -75.99 38.39 -27.13
C ALA A 174 -77.29 37.69 -27.57
N ALA A 175 -77.37 36.36 -27.42
CA ALA A 175 -78.59 35.62 -27.74
C ALA A 175 -79.76 35.96 -26.79
N LEU A 176 -79.46 36.19 -25.51
CA LEU A 176 -80.46 36.64 -24.53
C LEU A 176 -80.95 38.05 -24.84
N GLU A 177 -80.03 38.97 -25.15
CA GLU A 177 -80.34 40.34 -25.54
C GLU A 177 -81.27 40.36 -26.76
N LEU A 178 -80.93 39.63 -27.82
CA LEU A 178 -81.76 39.47 -29.01
C LEU A 178 -83.16 38.94 -28.67
N ALA A 179 -83.26 37.87 -27.88
CA ALA A 179 -84.56 37.30 -27.48
C ALA A 179 -85.40 38.29 -26.65
N SER A 180 -84.75 39.12 -25.83
CA SER A 180 -85.42 40.15 -25.02
C SER A 180 -85.94 41.31 -25.87
N GLU A 181 -85.16 41.73 -26.88
CA GLU A 181 -85.56 42.76 -27.83
C GLU A 181 -86.72 42.29 -28.70
N GLU A 182 -86.68 41.05 -29.19
CA GLU A 182 -87.77 40.45 -29.96
C GLU A 182 -89.06 40.42 -29.13
N LEU A 183 -89.01 39.91 -27.89
CA LEU A 183 -90.18 39.86 -27.02
C LEU A 183 -90.76 41.27 -26.80
N THR A 184 -89.91 42.26 -26.53
CA THR A 184 -90.32 43.66 -26.34
C THR A 184 -91.00 44.23 -27.60
N ARG A 185 -90.44 43.93 -28.77
CA ARG A 185 -91.00 44.38 -30.06
C ARG A 185 -92.36 43.73 -30.33
N TYR A 186 -92.49 42.43 -30.08
CA TYR A 186 -93.77 41.70 -30.23
C TYR A 186 -94.82 42.17 -29.22
N GLN A 187 -94.46 42.42 -27.95
CA GLN A 187 -95.38 43.00 -26.96
C GLN A 187 -95.94 44.34 -27.42
N LYS A 188 -95.11 45.22 -28.01
CA LYS A 188 -95.58 46.49 -28.61
C LYS A 188 -96.56 46.26 -29.76
N LEU A 189 -96.32 45.27 -30.63
CA LEU A 189 -97.24 44.92 -31.72
C LEU A 189 -98.57 44.32 -31.23
N ALA A 190 -98.56 43.50 -30.17
CA ALA A 190 -99.79 42.95 -29.60
C ALA A 190 -100.70 44.03 -29.01
N ASN A 191 -100.13 45.08 -28.41
CA ASN A 191 -100.90 46.22 -27.90
C ASN A 191 -101.66 46.98 -29.02
N THR A 192 -101.24 46.82 -30.29
CA THR A 192 -101.93 47.36 -31.46
C THR A 192 -102.95 46.39 -32.09
N GLY A 193 -103.12 45.19 -31.51
CA GLY A 193 -104.05 44.14 -31.99
C GLY A 193 -103.57 43.36 -33.22
N ALA A 194 -102.34 43.59 -33.69
CA ALA A 194 -101.85 43.10 -34.98
C ALA A 194 -101.27 41.66 -34.97
N ILE A 195 -101.18 41.01 -33.81
CA ILE A 195 -100.57 39.67 -33.67
C ILE A 195 -101.32 38.78 -32.65
N ALA A 196 -101.19 37.45 -32.82
CA ALA A 196 -101.83 36.46 -31.96
C ALA A 196 -101.10 36.24 -30.62
N GLN A 197 -101.86 36.00 -29.54
CA GLN A 197 -101.33 35.71 -28.20
C GLN A 197 -100.33 34.53 -28.16
N LEU A 198 -100.52 33.55 -29.05
CA LEU A 198 -99.64 32.39 -29.20
C LEU A 198 -98.21 32.80 -29.57
N GLN A 199 -98.04 33.79 -30.45
CA GLN A 199 -96.72 34.27 -30.88
C GLN A 199 -95.95 34.94 -29.73
N ILE A 200 -96.64 35.60 -28.80
CA ILE A 200 -95.99 36.13 -27.59
C ILE A 200 -95.49 34.99 -26.70
N LYS A 201 -96.32 33.96 -26.46
CA LYS A 201 -95.93 32.81 -25.64
C LYS A 201 -94.72 32.06 -26.22
N GLU A 202 -94.63 31.95 -27.55
CA GLU A 202 -93.46 31.36 -28.22
C GLU A 202 -92.18 32.19 -27.97
N ARG A 203 -92.26 33.53 -28.03
CA ARG A 203 -91.12 34.42 -27.75
C ARG A 203 -90.74 34.43 -26.26
N GLU A 204 -91.71 34.36 -25.35
CA GLU A 204 -91.44 34.19 -23.92
C GLU A 204 -90.71 32.86 -23.64
N ALA A 205 -91.14 31.77 -24.29
CA ALA A 205 -90.45 30.49 -24.20
C ALA A 205 -89.01 30.59 -24.74
N ALA A 206 -88.79 31.30 -25.85
CA ALA A 206 -87.45 31.55 -26.40
C ALA A 206 -86.56 32.39 -25.46
N LEU A 207 -87.11 33.39 -24.79
CA LEU A 207 -86.37 34.14 -23.75
C LEU A 207 -85.98 33.25 -22.57
N LYS A 208 -86.90 32.36 -22.15
CA LYS A 208 -86.67 31.41 -21.07
C LYS A 208 -85.58 30.39 -21.42
N THR A 209 -85.51 29.94 -22.67
CA THR A 209 -84.42 29.05 -23.12
C THR A 209 -83.09 29.78 -23.21
N ALA A 210 -83.08 31.03 -23.68
CA ALA A 210 -81.89 31.87 -23.73
C ALA A 210 -81.32 32.18 -22.33
N THR A 211 -82.18 32.51 -21.36
CA THR A 211 -81.78 32.70 -19.95
C THR A 211 -81.23 31.41 -19.33
N ALA A 212 -81.89 30.28 -19.57
CA ALA A 212 -81.39 28.98 -19.11
C ALA A 212 -80.01 28.64 -19.72
N ARG A 213 -79.80 28.97 -21.01
CA ARG A 213 -78.51 28.80 -21.68
C ARG A 213 -77.43 29.70 -21.07
N LEU A 214 -77.73 30.98 -20.85
CA LEU A 214 -76.79 31.90 -20.19
C LEU A 214 -76.41 31.43 -18.80
N GLN A 215 -77.37 30.99 -18.00
CA GLN A 215 -77.12 30.51 -16.65
C GLN A 215 -76.24 29.26 -16.64
N ARG A 216 -76.46 28.32 -17.58
CA ARG A 216 -75.60 27.14 -17.77
C ARG A 216 -74.16 27.53 -18.08
N VAL A 217 -73.93 28.45 -19.01
CA VAL A 217 -72.56 28.85 -19.37
C VAL A 217 -71.91 29.69 -18.26
N LYS A 218 -72.67 30.54 -17.55
CA LYS A 218 -72.16 31.29 -16.38
C LYS A 218 -71.71 30.36 -15.25
N THR A 219 -72.40 29.25 -15.01
CA THR A 219 -71.94 28.25 -14.03
C THR A 219 -70.64 27.55 -14.44
N ALA A 220 -70.35 27.47 -15.75
CA ALA A 220 -69.13 26.86 -16.26
C ALA A 220 -67.92 27.81 -16.27
N LEU A 221 -68.12 29.12 -16.09
CA LEU A 221 -67.09 30.16 -16.18
C LEU A 221 -65.99 30.06 -15.11
N ASN A 222 -66.23 29.35 -14.01
CA ASN A 222 -65.25 29.11 -12.95
C ASN A 222 -64.69 27.68 -13.00
N PRO A 223 -63.81 27.34 -13.96
CA PRO A 223 -63.14 26.05 -13.97
C PRO A 223 -62.23 25.91 -12.73
N SER A 224 -62.31 24.74 -12.08
CA SER A 224 -61.47 24.41 -10.93
C SER A 224 -59.98 24.44 -11.29
N ALA A 225 -59.17 25.07 -10.43
CA ALA A 225 -57.71 25.08 -10.55
C ALA A 225 -57.04 23.81 -9.98
N ALA A 226 -57.83 22.81 -9.54
CA ALA A 226 -57.32 21.59 -8.93
C ALA A 226 -56.25 20.84 -9.76
N PRO A 227 -56.35 20.72 -11.10
CA PRO A 227 -55.31 20.06 -11.90
C PRO A 227 -53.96 20.77 -11.84
N ILE A 228 -53.96 22.11 -11.79
CA ILE A 228 -52.73 22.92 -11.69
C ILE A 228 -52.08 22.73 -10.31
N THR A 229 -52.88 22.72 -9.25
CA THR A 229 -52.37 22.48 -7.89
C THR A 229 -51.79 21.08 -7.75
N ALA A 230 -52.49 20.06 -8.27
CA ALA A 230 -52.00 18.69 -8.26
C ALA A 230 -50.69 18.53 -9.02
N ALA A 231 -50.56 19.12 -10.20
CA ALA A 231 -49.32 19.09 -10.99
C ALA A 231 -48.15 19.81 -10.28
N LYS A 232 -48.42 20.95 -9.63
CA LYS A 232 -47.41 21.65 -8.81
C LYS A 232 -46.97 20.83 -7.60
N GLU A 233 -47.90 20.19 -6.90
CA GLU A 233 -47.59 19.31 -5.78
C GLU A 233 -46.76 18.11 -6.23
N GLN A 234 -47.05 17.53 -7.39
CA GLN A 234 -46.26 16.44 -7.95
C GLN A 234 -44.80 16.86 -8.19
N ILE A 235 -44.57 18.03 -8.78
CA ILE A 235 -43.21 18.56 -8.97
C ILE A 235 -42.52 18.79 -7.61
N ALA A 236 -43.23 19.34 -6.63
CA ALA A 236 -42.67 19.57 -5.30
C ALA A 236 -42.30 18.26 -4.58
N ARG A 237 -43.09 17.19 -4.73
CA ARG A 237 -42.78 15.86 -4.18
C ARG A 237 -41.51 15.26 -4.80
N GLU A 238 -41.37 15.35 -6.12
CA GLU A 238 -40.17 14.88 -6.84
C GLU A 238 -38.91 15.70 -6.48
N GLN A 239 -39.08 16.97 -6.11
CA GLN A 239 -37.97 17.82 -5.65
C GLN A 239 -37.60 17.60 -4.18
N ALA A 240 -38.58 17.29 -3.32
CA ALA A 240 -38.38 17.06 -1.89
C ALA A 240 -37.87 15.65 -1.56
N GLY A 241 -38.07 14.67 -2.45
CA GLY A 241 -37.50 13.32 -2.33
C GLY A 241 -35.99 13.25 -2.63
N ARG A 242 -35.31 14.39 -2.67
CA ARG A 242 -33.91 14.57 -3.05
C ARG A 242 -33.07 14.94 -1.83
#